data_AF-X0VTH6-F1
#
_entry.id   AF-X0VTH6-F1
#
_cell.length_a   1.000
_cell.length_b   1.000
_cell.length_c   1.000
_cell.angle_alpha   90.00
_cell.angle_beta   90.00
_cell.angle_gamma   90.00
#
_symmetry.space_group_name_H-M   'P 1'
#
loop_
_entity.id
_entity.type
_entity.pdbx_description
1 polymer ?
#
loop_
_entity_poly.entity_id
_entity_poly.type
_entity_poly.pdbx_seq_one_letter_code
_entity_poly.pdbx_strand_id
1 'polypeptide(L)' 'MKNPNGYGSVTKLSGSRRNPFVVRISDGFKYDKIKDEYIRVRKILGCYETRKLANIALA' A
#
# COMPACT_ATOMS: atom_id res chain seq x y z
N MET A 1 15.26 -3.99 3.67
CA MET A 1 14.97 -3.14 4.84
C MET A 1 13.44 -3.02 4.95
N LYS A 2 12.86 -3.34 6.11
CA LYS A 2 11.42 -3.15 6.38
C LYS A 2 11.19 -1.67 6.68
N ASN A 3 10.11 -1.10 6.17
CA ASN A 3 9.70 0.27 6.53
C ASN A 3 9.31 0.31 8.02
N PRO A 4 9.39 1.49 8.67
CA PRO A 4 8.93 1.68 10.05
C PRO A 4 7.46 1.29 10.22
N ASN A 5 7.07 0.91 11.44
CA ASN A 5 5.68 0.61 11.75
C ASN A 5 4.81 1.85 11.53
N GLY A 6 3.65 1.68 10.88
CA GLY A 6 2.75 2.78 10.52
C GLY A 6 2.99 3.38 9.12
N TYR A 7 4.12 3.07 8.47
CA TYR A 7 4.33 3.43 7.06
C TYR A 7 3.56 2.51 6.12
N GLY A 8 3.30 3.03 4.92
CA GLY A 8 2.79 2.26 3.81
C GLY A 8 3.81 1.30 3.20
N SER A 9 3.35 0.59 2.17
CA SER A 9 4.10 -0.40 1.42
C SER A 9 4.12 -0.05 -0.06
N VAL A 10 5.28 -0.20 -0.69
CA VAL A 10 5.43 -0.13 -2.14
C VAL A 10 5.58 -1.55 -2.68
N THR A 11 4.74 -1.94 -3.64
CA THR A 11 4.78 -3.27 -4.25
C THR A 11 4.80 -3.16 -5.77
N LYS A 12 5.67 -3.93 -6.43
CA LYS A 12 5.68 -4.06 -7.88
C LYS A 12 4.62 -5.08 -8.32
N LEU A 13 3.70 -4.68 -9.19
CA LEU A 13 2.73 -5.57 -9.80
C LEU A 13 3.37 -6.40 -10.93
N SER A 14 2.90 -7.62 -11.14
CA SER A 14 3.42 -8.57 -12.13
C SER A 14 2.95 -8.31 -13.56
N GLY A 15 3.82 -8.43 -14.56
CA GLY A 15 3.49 -8.19 -15.97
C GLY A 15 3.97 -6.83 -16.50
N SER A 16 3.66 -6.52 -17.77
CA SER A 16 4.11 -5.29 -18.45
C SER A 16 3.11 -4.15 -18.24
N ARG A 17 3.30 -3.38 -17.16
CA ARG A 17 2.51 -2.18 -16.86
C ARG A 17 3.37 -0.94 -16.95
N ARG A 18 2.80 0.17 -17.45
CA ARG A 18 3.48 1.47 -17.47
C ARG A 18 3.83 1.96 -16.06
N ASN A 19 2.91 1.78 -15.10
CA ASN A 19 3.09 2.18 -13.70
C ASN A 19 3.01 0.95 -12.78
N PRO A 20 4.08 0.14 -12.67
CA PRO A 20 4.01 -1.12 -11.96
C PRO A 20 4.10 -0.97 -10.43
N PHE A 21 4.51 0.17 -9.89
CA PHE A 21 4.74 0.34 -8.45
C PHE A 21 3.51 0.94 -7.75
N VAL A 22 2.80 0.13 -6.97
CA VAL A 22 1.64 0.56 -6.17
C VAL A 22 2.06 0.95 -4.77
N VAL A 23 1.59 2.10 -4.31
CA VAL A 23 1.74 2.57 -2.92
C VAL A 23 0.45 2.27 -2.16
N ARG A 24 0.55 1.51 -1.06
CA ARG A 24 -0.59 1.23 -0.16
C ARG A 24 -0.27 1.73 1.25
N ILE A 25 -1.17 2.53 1.83
CA ILE A 25 -1.09 2.99 3.21
C ILE A 25 -2.11 2.24 4.07
N SER A 26 -1.81 2.07 5.36
CA SER A 26 -2.77 1.47 6.29
C SER A 26 -3.67 2.57 6.83
N ASP A 27 -4.99 2.37 6.77
CA ASP A 27 -6.02 3.34 7.15
C ASP A 27 -6.75 2.86 8.42
N GLY A 28 -5.99 2.30 9.36
CA GLY A 28 -6.51 1.75 10.61
C GLY A 28 -7.19 0.39 10.47
N PHE A 29 -8.06 0.08 11.43
CA PHE A 29 -8.81 -1.17 11.53
C PHE A 29 -10.31 -0.88 11.48
N LYS A 30 -11.03 -1.69 10.71
CA LYS A 30 -12.48 -1.65 10.64
C LYS A 30 -13.02 -3.00 11.11
N TYR A 31 -13.99 -2.97 12.01
CA TYR A 31 -14.67 -4.17 12.46
C TYR A 31 -15.58 -4.70 11.35
N ASP A 32 -15.39 -5.96 10.98
CA ASP A 32 -16.19 -6.66 9.98
C ASP A 32 -17.17 -7.61 10.70
N LYS A 33 -18.46 -7.30 10.59
CA LYS A 33 -19.54 -8.07 11.23
C LYS A 33 -19.69 -9.48 10.68
N ILE A 34 -19.21 -9.76 9.45
CA ILE A 34 -19.33 -11.08 8.83
C ILE A 34 -18.26 -12.02 9.39
N LYS A 35 -17.07 -11.49 9.63
CA LYS A 35 -15.92 -12.26 10.14
C LYS A 35 -15.76 -12.17 11.65
N ASP A 36 -16.51 -11.30 12.31
CA ASP A 36 -16.44 -11.00 13.74
C ASP A 36 -15.02 -10.60 14.20
N GLU A 37 -14.30 -9.84 13.36
CA GLU A 37 -12.91 -9.47 13.60
C GLU A 37 -12.58 -8.05 13.10
N TYR A 38 -11.53 -7.45 13.66
CA TYR A 38 -10.97 -6.18 13.20
C TYR A 38 -10.03 -6.40 12.01
N ILE A 39 -10.46 -6.00 10.82
CA ILE A 39 -9.65 -6.11 9.60
C ILE A 39 -8.87 -4.81 9.38
N ARG A 40 -7.58 -4.94 9.07
CA ARG A 40 -6.76 -3.79 8.69
C ARG A 40 -7.18 -3.26 7.31
N VAL A 41 -7.66 -2.03 7.25
CA VAL A 41 -8.01 -1.37 6.00
C VAL A 41 -6.75 -0.81 5.35
N ARG A 42 -6.63 -0.99 4.04
CA ARG A 42 -5.53 -0.43 3.24
C ARG A 42 -6.10 0.49 2.18
N LYS A 43 -5.57 1.70 2.08
CA LYS A 43 -5.86 2.63 0.99
C LYS A 43 -4.75 2.58 -0.04
N ILE A 44 -5.11 2.68 -1.32
CA ILE A 44 -4.14 2.80 -2.41
C ILE A 44 -3.94 4.30 -2.66
N LEU A 45 -2.71 4.77 -2.54
CA LEU A 45 -2.37 6.17 -2.80
C LEU A 45 -2.23 6.41 -4.32
N GLY A 46 -1.67 5.43 -5.05
CA GLY A 46 -1.51 5.52 -6.49
C GLY A 46 -0.53 4.48 -7.06
N CYS A 47 -0.36 4.54 -8.38
CA CYS A 47 0.54 3.69 -9.16
C CYS A 47 1.60 4.55 -9.86
N TYR A 48 2.87 4.21 -9.70
CA TYR A 48 4.01 4.97 -10.20
C TYR A 48 4.90 4.12 -11.13
N GLU A 49 5.62 4.80 -12.01
CA GLU A 49 6.54 4.21 -12.99
C GLU A 49 7.79 3.61 -12.34
N THR A 50 8.34 4.29 -11.32
CA THR A 50 9.58 3.88 -10.64
C THR A 50 9.37 3.72 -9.14
N ARG A 51 10.18 2.84 -8.52
CA ARG A 51 10.18 2.68 -7.06
C ARG A 51 10.57 3.96 -6.33
N LYS A 52 11.40 4.80 -6.95
CA LYS A 52 11.83 6.08 -6.37
C LYS A 52 10.65 7.05 -6.25
N LEU A 53 9.85 7.21 -7.31
CA LEU A 53 8.64 8.04 -7.29
C LEU A 53 7.62 7.51 -6.27
N ALA A 54 7.42 6.18 -6.23
CA ALA A 54 6.54 5.55 -5.26
C ALA A 54 6.99 5.79 -3.80
N ASN A 55 8.30 5.80 -3.54
CA ASN A 55 8.83 6.10 -2.20
C ASN A 55 8.72 7.58 -1.86
N ILE A 56 8.87 8.49 -2.83
CA ILE A 56 8.65 9.93 -2.62
C ILE A 56 7.20 10.20 -2.27
N ALA A 57 6.26 9.56 -2.98
CA ALA A 57 4.84 9.68 -2.67
C ALA A 57 4.44 9.07 -1.32
N LEU A 58 5.28 8.21 -0.76
CA LEU A 58 5.05 7.59 0.55
C LEU A 58 5.64 8.40 1.72
N ALA A 59 6.62 9.26 1.45
CA ALA A 59 7.32 10.07 2.45
C ALA A 59 6.44 11.21 2.95
#